data_AF-A0A292RWT8-F1
#
_entry.id   AF-A0A292RWT8-F1
#
_cell.length_a   1.000
_cell.length_b   1.000
_cell.length_c   1.000
_cell.angle_alpha   90.00
_cell.angle_beta   90.00
_cell.angle_gamma   90.00
#
_symmetry.space_group_name_H-M   'P 1'
#
loop_
_entity.id
_entity.type
_entity.pdbx_description
1 polymer ?
#
loop_
_entity_poly.entity_id
_entity_poly.type
_entity_poly.pdbx_seq_one_letter_code
_entity_poly.pdbx_strand_id
1 'polypeptide(L)'
;MKNLYKDTFRTLLEAELNIDLAKDIENNLDKTPGEDSVENSETDALASTLDSDVTPADYLSDPATDKALQQQIEQRNKEIASVIEGWARKIDDFVEFLNGAGPDSLQTILSKAQPGTLFAKVQSNVTRKLANNAAELAATAETLRSFVGQKAITR
;
A
#
# COMPACT_ATOMS: atom_id res chain seq x y z
N MET A 1 7.16 2.02 -24.80
CA MET A 1 5.75 2.03 -25.24
C MET A 1 5.09 0.65 -25.20
N LYS A 2 5.66 -0.41 -25.82
CA LYS A 2 5.03 -1.75 -25.84
C LYS A 2 4.95 -2.49 -24.48
N ASN A 3 5.87 -2.21 -23.55
CA ASN A 3 5.91 -2.90 -22.25
C ASN A 3 4.88 -2.34 -21.24
N LEU A 4 4.57 -1.05 -21.31
CA LEU A 4 3.62 -0.41 -20.41
C LEU A 4 2.19 -0.95 -20.61
N TYR A 5 1.81 -1.26 -21.86
CA TYR A 5 0.50 -1.84 -22.18
C TYR A 5 0.34 -3.28 -21.68
N LYS A 6 1.41 -4.07 -21.65
CA LYS A 6 1.37 -5.44 -21.13
C LYS A 6 1.21 -5.47 -19.62
N ASP A 7 1.89 -4.56 -18.93
CA ASP A 7 1.84 -4.49 -17.47
C ASP A 7 0.44 -4.05 -17.01
N THR A 8 -0.16 -3.02 -17.62
CA THR A 8 -1.54 -2.61 -17.30
C THR A 8 -2.56 -3.71 -17.59
N PHE A 9 -2.41 -4.45 -18.69
CA PHE A 9 -3.32 -5.55 -19.03
C PHE A 9 -3.21 -6.71 -18.03
N ARG A 10 -1.99 -7.01 -17.56
CA ARG A 10 -1.75 -8.04 -16.55
C ARG A 10 -2.38 -7.68 -15.20
N THR A 11 -2.24 -6.43 -14.77
CA THR A 11 -2.82 -5.95 -13.50
C THR A 11 -4.35 -5.97 -13.54
N LEU A 12 -4.96 -5.65 -14.69
CA LEU A 12 -6.42 -5.72 -14.86
C LEU A 12 -6.92 -7.18 -14.86
N LEU A 13 -6.18 -8.10 -15.49
CA LEU A 13 -6.51 -9.52 -15.50
C LEU A 13 -6.42 -10.16 -14.11
N GLU A 14 -5.41 -9.77 -13.31
CA GLU A 14 -5.24 -10.23 -11.92
C GLU A 14 -6.33 -9.66 -10.99
N ALA A 15 -6.84 -8.45 -11.27
CA ALA A 15 -7.94 -7.87 -10.53
C ALA A 15 -9.30 -8.54 -10.83
N GLU A 16 -9.57 -8.91 -12.08
CA GLU A 16 -10.80 -9.62 -12.46
C GLU A 16 -10.84 -11.04 -11.87
N LEU A 17 -9.72 -11.77 -11.88
CA LEU A 17 -9.60 -13.10 -11.27
C LEU A 17 -9.86 -13.09 -9.75
N ASN A 18 -9.46 -12.02 -9.05
CA ASN A 18 -9.72 -11.88 -7.61
C ASN A 18 -11.19 -11.58 -7.27
N ILE A 19 -11.97 -11.02 -8.21
CA ILE A 19 -13.39 -10.72 -8.00
C ILE A 19 -14.22 -12.00 -8.09
N ASP A 20 -13.87 -12.91 -9.01
CA ASP A 20 -14.59 -14.19 -9.15
C ASP A 20 -14.33 -15.11 -7.96
N LEU A 21 -13.10 -15.13 -7.43
CA LEU A 21 -12.78 -15.86 -6.21
C LEU A 21 -13.55 -15.33 -4.99
N ALA A 22 -13.75 -14.01 -4.90
CA ALA A 22 -14.53 -13.41 -3.81
C ALA A 22 -16.02 -13.77 -3.88
N LYS A 23 -16.59 -13.87 -5.09
CA LYS A 23 -18.00 -14.28 -5.29
C LYS A 23 -18.25 -15.75 -4.95
N ASP A 24 -17.29 -16.63 -5.24
CA ASP A 24 -17.41 -18.06 -4.91
C ASP A 24 -17.34 -18.33 -3.40
N ILE A 25 -16.61 -17.50 -2.66
CA ILE A 25 -16.58 -17.54 -1.19
C ILE A 25 -17.91 -17.05 -0.60
N GLU A 26 -18.47 -15.96 -1.13
CA GLU A 26 -19.74 -15.39 -0.66
C GLU A 26 -20.94 -16.34 -0.91
N ASN A 27 -20.92 -17.07 -2.03
CA ASN A 27 -21.98 -18.03 -2.39
C ASN A 27 -21.96 -19.34 -1.56
N ASN A 28 -20.90 -19.62 -0.81
CA ASN A 28 -20.75 -20.87 -0.02
C ASN A 28 -20.95 -20.69 1.50
N LEU A 29 -21.25 -19.48 1.98
CA LEU A 29 -21.40 -19.19 3.41
C LEU A 29 -22.79 -19.51 4.00
N ASP A 30 -23.76 -19.98 3.21
CA ASP A 30 -25.16 -20.20 3.65
C ASP A 30 -25.61 -21.68 3.66
N LYS A 31 -24.72 -22.61 4.03
CA LYS A 31 -25.11 -24.01 4.27
C LYS A 31 -24.54 -24.51 5.59
N THR A 32 -25.32 -24.37 6.65
CA THR A 32 -25.15 -25.14 7.88
C THR A 32 -26.09 -26.36 7.87
N PRO A 33 -25.56 -27.59 7.81
CA PRO A 33 -26.26 -28.75 8.36
C PRO A 33 -25.91 -28.85 9.85
N GLY A 34 -26.94 -29.05 10.68
CA GLY A 34 -26.84 -29.08 12.13
C GLY A 34 -25.95 -30.19 12.69
N GLU A 35 -25.58 -29.99 13.96
CA GLU A 35 -24.94 -30.96 14.84
C GLU A 35 -25.69 -32.30 14.82
N ASP A 36 -25.01 -33.37 14.42
CA ASP A 36 -25.17 -34.68 15.03
C ASP A 36 -23.90 -35.53 14.81
N SER A 37 -23.51 -36.18 15.89
CA SER A 37 -22.27 -36.94 16.13
C SER A 37 -21.94 -38.03 15.09
N VAL A 38 -20.76 -37.95 14.46
CA VAL A 38 -20.00 -39.14 13.99
C VAL A 38 -18.49 -38.86 14.07
N GLU A 39 -17.86 -39.28 15.16
CA GLU A 39 -16.40 -39.47 15.18
C GLU A 39 -16.00 -40.38 14.01
N ASN A 40 -15.07 -39.90 13.17
CA ASN A 40 -14.38 -40.60 12.07
C ASN A 40 -15.00 -40.60 10.64
N SER A 41 -16.06 -39.84 10.33
CA SER A 41 -16.62 -39.87 8.95
C SER A 41 -16.07 -38.81 7.99
N GLU A 42 -15.67 -37.63 8.48
CA GLU A 42 -15.31 -36.52 7.59
C GLU A 42 -13.90 -36.67 7.00
N THR A 43 -12.94 -37.21 7.76
CA THR A 43 -11.60 -37.56 7.28
C THR A 43 -11.63 -38.69 6.26
N ASP A 44 -12.50 -39.68 6.44
CA ASP A 44 -12.64 -40.82 5.53
C ASP A 44 -13.39 -40.44 4.25
N ALA A 45 -14.37 -39.54 4.33
CA ALA A 45 -15.05 -38.98 3.16
C ALA A 45 -14.12 -38.06 2.35
N LEU A 46 -13.25 -37.28 3.01
CA LEU A 46 -12.24 -36.46 2.33
C LEU A 46 -11.21 -37.35 1.62
N ALA A 47 -10.70 -38.39 2.29
CA ALA A 47 -9.74 -39.33 1.70
C ALA A 47 -10.27 -40.08 0.46
N SER A 48 -11.59 -40.24 0.34
CA SER A 48 -12.26 -40.91 -0.79
C SER A 48 -12.47 -39.99 -2.02
N THR A 49 -12.31 -38.67 -1.85
CA THR A 49 -12.44 -37.68 -2.95
C THR A 49 -11.10 -37.14 -3.45
N LEU A 50 -10.00 -37.45 -2.76
CA LEU A 50 -8.64 -37.21 -3.25
C LEU A 50 -8.29 -38.27 -4.31
N ASP A 51 -7.69 -37.83 -5.42
CA ASP A 51 -7.11 -38.73 -6.42
C ASP A 51 -6.11 -39.68 -5.72
N SER A 52 -6.05 -40.96 -6.10
CA SER A 52 -5.38 -42.01 -5.30
C SER A 52 -3.87 -41.81 -5.08
N ASP A 53 -3.30 -40.84 -5.76
CA ASP A 53 -1.89 -40.46 -5.74
C ASP A 53 -1.63 -39.18 -4.93
N VAL A 54 -2.64 -38.62 -4.26
CA VAL A 54 -2.51 -37.41 -3.43
C VAL A 54 -2.85 -37.73 -1.98
N THR A 55 -1.88 -37.54 -1.10
CA THR A 55 -2.03 -37.67 0.34
C THR A 55 -2.31 -36.29 0.96
N PRO A 56 -3.01 -36.19 2.10
CA PRO A 56 -3.15 -34.93 2.83
C PRO A 56 -1.82 -34.24 3.16
N ALA A 57 -0.72 -35.00 3.24
CA ALA A 57 0.63 -34.49 3.43
C ALA A 57 1.16 -33.69 2.23
N ASP A 58 0.64 -33.93 1.03
CA ASP A 58 1.02 -33.19 -0.20
C ASP A 58 0.43 -31.77 -0.23
N TYR A 59 -0.56 -31.48 0.63
CA TYR A 59 -1.13 -30.15 0.85
C TYR A 59 -0.58 -29.44 2.09
N LEU A 60 0.30 -30.09 2.86
CA LEU A 60 0.98 -29.45 3.98
C LEU A 60 2.15 -28.63 3.44
N SER A 61 2.03 -27.30 3.51
CA SER A 61 3.15 -26.39 3.23
C SER A 61 4.35 -26.80 4.07
N ASP A 62 5.51 -26.97 3.44
CA ASP A 62 6.76 -27.18 4.17
C ASP A 62 7.04 -25.93 5.04
N PRO A 63 7.11 -26.06 6.38
CA PRO A 63 7.36 -24.93 7.28
C PRO A 63 8.66 -24.16 6.95
N ALA A 64 9.65 -24.81 6.35
CA ALA A 64 10.88 -24.16 5.91
C ALA A 64 10.64 -23.29 4.66
N THR A 65 9.79 -23.75 3.74
CA THR A 65 9.37 -23.01 2.54
C THR A 65 8.52 -21.79 2.91
N ASP A 66 7.59 -21.93 3.87
CA ASP A 66 6.79 -20.81 4.39
C ASP A 66 7.65 -19.75 5.08
N LYS A 67 8.66 -20.18 5.85
CA LYS A 67 9.60 -19.26 6.51
C LYS A 67 10.47 -18.50 5.51
N ALA A 68 10.94 -19.16 4.45
CA ALA A 68 11.71 -18.51 3.39
C ALA A 68 10.86 -17.47 2.64
N LEU A 69 9.60 -17.80 2.34
CA LEU A 69 8.65 -16.88 1.71
C LEU A 69 8.35 -15.67 2.61
N GLN A 70 8.10 -15.88 3.90
CA GLN A 70 7.89 -14.80 4.88
C GLN A 70 9.10 -13.87 4.96
N GLN A 71 10.32 -14.42 5.03
CA GLN A 71 11.55 -13.62 5.05
C GLN A 71 11.71 -12.79 3.77
N GLN A 72 11.38 -13.35 2.61
CA GLN A 72 11.41 -12.60 1.35
C GLN A 72 10.38 -11.46 1.33
N ILE A 73 9.16 -11.71 1.82
CA ILE A 73 8.11 -10.69 1.93
C ILE A 73 8.55 -9.57 2.89
N GLU A 74 9.08 -9.91 4.06
CA GLU A 74 9.62 -8.93 5.02
C GLU A 74 10.75 -8.09 4.43
N GLN A 75 11.69 -8.71 3.72
CA GLN A 75 12.81 -8.00 3.11
C GLN A 75 12.32 -7.01 2.05
N ARG A 76 11.41 -7.44 1.16
CA ARG A 76 10.79 -6.54 0.17
C ARG A 76 9.98 -5.44 0.84
N ASN A 77 9.31 -5.73 1.94
CA ASN A 77 8.56 -4.76 2.72
C ASN A 77 9.45 -3.68 3.35
N LYS A 78 10.66 -4.05 3.82
CA LYS A 78 11.66 -3.12 4.35
C LYS A 78 12.24 -2.22 3.25
N GLU A 79 12.52 -2.78 2.08
CA GLU A 79 13.00 -2.02 0.93
C GLU A 79 11.98 -0.96 0.49
N ILE A 80 10.71 -1.36 0.36
CA ILE A 80 9.61 -0.44 0.02
C ILE A 80 9.44 0.63 1.10
N ALA A 81 9.49 0.26 2.37
CA ALA A 81 9.41 1.20 3.49
C ALA A 81 10.53 2.25 3.42
N SER A 82 11.77 1.82 3.17
CA SER A 82 12.91 2.74 3.02
C SER A 82 12.72 3.74 1.87
N VAL A 83 12.17 3.28 0.74
CA VAL A 83 11.87 4.16 -0.40
C VAL A 83 10.78 5.18 -0.04
N ILE A 84 9.71 4.74 0.63
CA ILE A 84 8.61 5.63 1.06
C ILE A 84 9.11 6.68 2.05
N GLU A 85 9.93 6.29 3.04
CA GLU A 85 10.56 7.25 3.95
C GLU A 85 11.43 8.27 3.22
N GLY A 86 12.19 7.83 2.21
CA GLY A 86 13.00 8.72 1.38
C GLY A 86 12.15 9.75 0.64
N TRP A 87 10.97 9.35 0.14
CA TRP A 87 10.01 10.29 -0.46
C TRP A 87 9.41 11.25 0.56
N ALA A 88 9.03 10.78 1.75
CA ALA A 88 8.51 11.64 2.81
C ALA A 88 9.52 12.76 3.18
N ARG A 89 10.81 12.42 3.31
CA ARG A 89 11.87 13.42 3.57
C ARG A 89 12.01 14.44 2.46
N LYS A 90 11.99 14.02 1.19
CA LYS A 90 12.05 14.93 0.04
C LYS A 90 10.85 15.89 0.00
N ILE A 91 9.68 15.42 0.42
CA ILE A 91 8.50 16.26 0.53
C ILE A 91 8.69 17.29 1.65
N ASP A 92 9.20 16.90 2.81
CA ASP A 92 9.49 17.83 3.91
C ASP A 92 10.50 18.91 3.47
N ASP A 93 11.58 18.52 2.77
CA ASP A 93 12.56 19.46 2.23
C ASP A 93 11.89 20.46 1.28
N PHE A 94 11.03 19.98 0.38
CA PHE A 94 10.33 20.84 -0.57
C PHE A 94 9.31 21.77 0.12
N VAL A 95 8.65 21.31 1.18
CA VAL A 95 7.78 22.14 2.02
C VAL A 95 8.57 23.29 2.65
N GLU A 96 9.78 23.03 3.15
CA GLU A 96 10.66 24.08 3.69
C GLU A 96 11.08 25.08 2.60
N PHE A 97 11.41 24.60 1.39
CA PHE A 97 11.70 25.49 0.26
C PHE A 97 10.50 26.37 -0.15
N LEU A 98 9.28 25.86 -0.06
CA LEU A 98 8.08 26.60 -0.46
C LEU A 98 7.62 27.60 0.61
N ASN A 99 7.55 27.15 1.86
CA ASN A 99 6.80 27.81 2.93
C ASN A 99 7.55 27.79 4.28
N GLY A 100 8.84 27.48 4.27
CA GLY A 100 9.69 27.51 5.45
C GLY A 100 9.89 28.92 6.03
N ALA A 101 10.38 28.96 7.27
CA ALA A 101 10.75 30.21 7.93
C ALA A 101 12.15 30.71 7.52
N GLY A 102 12.92 29.88 6.80
CA GLY A 102 14.26 30.20 6.34
C GLY A 102 14.30 31.39 5.36
N PRO A 103 15.47 32.06 5.24
CA PRO A 103 15.67 33.18 4.32
C PRO A 103 15.55 32.79 2.84
N ASP A 104 15.77 31.50 2.55
CA ASP A 104 15.78 30.92 1.21
C ASP A 104 14.43 30.34 0.79
N SER A 105 13.43 30.35 1.68
CA SER A 105 12.09 29.90 1.30
C SER A 105 11.44 30.88 0.33
N LEU A 106 10.69 30.35 -0.64
CA LEU A 106 10.04 31.17 -1.66
C LEU A 106 9.10 32.22 -1.03
N GLN A 107 8.39 31.85 0.03
CA GLN A 107 7.48 32.76 0.72
C GLN A 107 8.24 33.91 1.42
N THR A 108 9.38 33.63 2.05
CA THR A 108 10.25 34.66 2.66
C THR A 108 10.91 35.55 1.62
N ILE A 109 11.27 35.01 0.45
CA ILE A 109 11.80 35.81 -0.66
C ILE A 109 10.73 36.74 -1.21
N LEU A 110 9.53 36.23 -1.45
CA LEU A 110 8.41 37.01 -1.98
C LEU A 110 7.91 38.06 -1.00
N SER A 111 7.98 37.82 0.32
CA SER A 111 7.54 38.79 1.33
C SER A 111 8.40 40.06 1.36
N LYS A 112 9.63 40.01 0.84
CA LYS A 112 10.55 41.15 0.71
C LYS A 112 10.29 41.98 -0.55
N ALA A 113 9.32 41.59 -1.39
CA ALA A 113 9.03 42.31 -2.63
C ALA A 113 8.56 43.75 -2.34
N GLN A 114 9.13 44.71 -3.06
CA GLN A 114 8.74 46.11 -2.90
C GLN A 114 7.31 46.35 -3.40
N PRO A 115 6.47 47.11 -2.66
CA PRO A 115 5.14 47.48 -3.11
C PRO A 115 5.15 48.15 -4.49
N GLY A 116 4.17 47.81 -5.33
CA GLY A 116 4.05 48.35 -6.68
C GLY A 116 4.87 47.63 -7.77
N THR A 117 5.76 46.71 -7.38
CA THR A 117 6.50 45.88 -8.35
C THR A 117 5.67 44.70 -8.86
N LEU A 118 6.12 44.08 -9.96
CA LEU A 118 5.57 42.81 -10.44
C LEU A 118 5.64 41.72 -9.36
N PHE A 119 6.72 41.69 -8.58
CA PHE A 119 6.91 40.69 -7.53
C PHE A 119 5.93 40.84 -6.38
N ALA A 120 5.50 42.06 -6.04
CA ALA A 120 4.43 42.26 -5.06
C ALA A 120 3.07 41.71 -5.56
N LYS A 121 2.78 41.84 -6.86
CA LYS A 121 1.60 41.20 -7.48
C LYS A 121 1.72 39.67 -7.50
N VAL A 122 2.92 39.14 -7.75
CA VAL A 122 3.17 37.70 -7.66
C VAL A 122 2.94 37.23 -6.24
N GLN A 123 3.57 37.86 -5.24
CA GLN A 123 3.41 37.56 -3.83
C GLN A 123 1.93 37.50 -3.44
N SER A 124 1.13 38.54 -3.75
CA SER A 124 -0.30 38.56 -3.41
C SER A 124 -1.08 37.40 -4.03
N ASN A 125 -0.72 36.99 -5.25
CA ASN A 125 -1.42 35.93 -5.98
C ASN A 125 -1.01 34.51 -5.56
N VAL A 126 0.23 34.32 -5.10
CA VAL A 126 0.77 32.98 -4.84
C VAL A 126 0.91 32.65 -3.36
N THR A 127 0.95 33.63 -2.45
CA THR A 127 1.22 33.39 -1.01
C THR A 127 0.27 32.36 -0.42
N ARG A 128 -1.05 32.52 -0.62
CA ARG A 128 -2.05 31.57 -0.13
C ARG A 128 -1.94 30.20 -0.80
N LYS A 129 -1.60 30.16 -2.08
CA LYS A 129 -1.43 28.90 -2.82
C LYS A 129 -0.22 28.12 -2.31
N LEU A 130 0.89 28.81 -2.07
CA LEU A 130 2.11 28.20 -1.51
C LEU A 130 1.84 27.61 -0.13
N ALA A 131 1.14 28.34 0.75
CA ALA A 131 0.77 27.86 2.07
C ALA A 131 -0.14 26.62 2.02
N ASN A 132 -1.16 26.63 1.17
CA ASN A 132 -2.06 25.48 1.01
C ASN A 132 -1.32 24.26 0.45
N ASN A 133 -0.53 24.43 -0.61
CA ASN A 133 0.23 23.33 -1.21
C ASN A 133 1.24 22.75 -0.21
N ALA A 134 1.89 23.60 0.58
CA ALA A 134 2.81 23.16 1.63
C ALA A 134 2.09 22.32 2.71
N ALA A 135 0.90 22.73 3.13
CA ALA A 135 0.08 21.98 4.09
C ALA A 135 -0.37 20.62 3.53
N GLU A 136 -0.84 20.59 2.27
CA GLU A 136 -1.25 19.36 1.58
C GLU A 136 -0.07 18.38 1.40
N LEU A 137 1.10 18.90 1.03
CA LEU A 137 2.33 18.13 0.91
C LEU A 137 2.79 17.58 2.26
N ALA A 138 2.77 18.39 3.32
CA ALA A 138 3.10 17.94 4.68
C ALA A 138 2.15 16.82 5.15
N ALA A 139 0.84 16.96 4.90
CA ALA A 139 -0.15 15.92 5.19
C ALA A 139 0.11 14.63 4.38
N THR A 140 0.56 14.77 3.13
CA THR A 140 0.95 13.64 2.28
C THR A 140 2.18 12.93 2.87
N ALA A 141 3.21 13.67 3.28
CA ALA A 141 4.40 13.10 3.91
C ALA A 141 4.07 12.34 5.20
N GLU A 142 3.15 12.87 6.01
CA GLU A 142 2.70 12.20 7.22
C GLU A 142 1.89 10.94 6.95
N THR A 143 1.04 10.98 5.93
CA THR A 143 0.29 9.80 5.47
C THR A 143 1.25 8.68 5.02
N LEU A 144 2.30 9.03 4.26
CA LEU A 144 3.33 8.08 3.83
C LEU A 144 4.08 7.46 5.02
N ARG A 145 4.45 8.28 6.02
CA ARG A 145 5.08 7.79 7.26
C ARG A 145 4.18 6.85 8.04
N SER A 146 2.88 7.16 8.13
CA SER A 146 1.89 6.31 8.79
C SER A 146 1.82 4.92 8.17
N PHE A 147 1.80 4.82 6.83
CA PHE A 147 1.82 3.52 6.14
C PHE A 147 3.09 2.71 6.39
N VAL A 148 4.24 3.36 6.57
CA VAL A 148 5.48 2.68 6.95
C VAL A 148 5.41 2.18 8.40
N GLY A 149 4.92 3.03 9.32
CA GLY A 149 4.79 2.69 10.75
C GLY A 149 3.75 1.61 11.05
N GLN A 150 2.69 1.51 10.25
CA GLN A 150 1.62 0.50 10.43
C GLN A 150 2.10 -0.95 10.26
N LYS A 151 3.28 -1.19 9.68
CA LYS A 151 3.90 -2.54 9.59
C LYS A 151 4.30 -3.16 10.93
N ALA A 152 4.13 -2.45 12.06
CA ALA A 152 4.31 -3.02 13.40
C ALA A 152 3.07 -3.76 13.94
N ILE A 153 1.91 -3.67 13.27
CA ILE A 153 0.65 -4.27 13.74
C ILE A 153 0.05 -5.11 12.61
N THR A 154 0.58 -6.30 12.40
CA THR A 154 -0.18 -7.37 11.77
C THR A 154 0.05 -8.60 12.64
N ARG A 155 -0.95 -8.87 13.49
CA ARG A 155 -1.03 -10.00 14.41
C ARG A 155 -1.46 -11.24 13.66
#